data_AF-A0A835X5H0-F1
#
_entry.id   AF-A0A835X5H0-F1
#
_cell.length_a   1.000
_cell.length_b   1.000
_cell.length_c   1.000
_cell.angle_alpha   90.00
_cell.angle_beta   90.00
_cell.angle_gamma   90.00
#
_symmetry.space_group_name_H-M   'P 1'
#
loop_
_entity.id
_entity.type
_entity.pdbx_description
1 polymer ?
#
loop_
_entity_poly.entity_id
_entity_poly.type
_entity_poly.pdbx_seq_one_letter_code
_entity_poly.pdbx_strand_id
1 'polypeptide(L)' 'MVIPLIFEISSNLEVQINSISQSQPTLDDVFISYTGRDLRDEPIGDYDRGKKHEKMRWPRS' A
#
# COMPACT_ATOMS: atom_id res chain seq x y z
N MET A 1 2.65 11.72 -22.03
CA MET A 1 3.90 11.38 -21.31
C MET A 1 4.35 12.64 -20.58
N VAL A 2 4.32 12.66 -19.24
CA VAL A 2 4.60 13.86 -18.42
C VAL A 2 6.05 13.98 -17.95
N ILE A 3 6.82 12.90 -18.05
CA ILE A 3 8.22 12.83 -17.60
C ILE A 3 9.10 13.94 -18.20
N PRO A 4 9.04 14.25 -19.52
CA PRO A 4 9.87 15.30 -20.10
C PRO A 4 9.64 16.68 -19.47
N LEU A 5 8.39 17.01 -19.15
CA LEU A 5 8.02 18.29 -18.54
C LEU A 5 8.59 18.45 -17.13
N ILE A 6 8.63 17.35 -16.36
CA ILE A 6 9.19 17.35 -14.99
C ILE A 6 10.69 17.69 -15.03
N PHE A 7 11.43 17.14 -15.99
CA PHE A 7 12.86 17.43 -16.15
C PHE A 7 13.15 18.86 -16.62
N GLU A 8 12.31 19.39 -17.50
CA GLU A 8 12.43 20.79 -17.96
C GLU A 8 12.23 21.76 -16.80
N ILE A 9 11.17 21.56 -16.00
CA ILE A 9 10.89 22.40 -14.83
C ILE A 9 11.99 22.28 -13.78
N SER A 10 12.48 21.07 -13.48
CA SER A 10 13.55 20.89 -12.49
C SER A 10 14.83 21.59 -12.92
N SER A 11 15.16 21.56 -14.22
CA SER A 11 16.31 22.25 -14.77
C SER A 11 16.17 23.77 -14.66
N ASN A 12 14.98 24.31 -14.97
CA ASN A 12 14.72 25.75 -14.87
C ASN A 12 14.75 26.27 -13.43
N LEU A 13 14.45 25.41 -12.46
CA LEU A 13 14.44 25.76 -11.03
C LEU A 13 15.76 25.41 -10.32
N GLU A 14 16.77 24.93 -11.04
CA GLU A 14 18.05 24.45 -10.48
C GLU A 14 17.89 23.37 -9.39
N VAL A 15 16.82 22.56 -9.48
CA VAL A 15 16.54 21.47 -8.53
C VAL A 15 17.10 20.17 -9.09
N GLN A 16 17.91 19.47 -8.28
CA GLN A 16 18.43 18.16 -8.63
C GLN A 16 17.42 17.06 -8.31
N ILE A 17 17.04 16.27 -9.32
CA ILE A 17 16.24 15.06 -9.12
C ILE A 17 17.17 13.91 -8.74
N ASN A 18 17.05 13.41 -7.51
CA ASN A 18 17.89 12.31 -7.01
C ASN A 18 17.34 10.92 -7.37
N SER A 19 16.02 10.77 -7.45
CA SER A 19 15.36 9.50 -7.81
C SER A 19 13.98 9.73 -8.40
N ILE A 20 13.57 8.83 -9.30
CA ILE A 20 12.21 8.75 -9.86
C ILE A 20 11.79 7.29 -9.81
N SER A 21 10.57 7.03 -9.34
CA SER A 21 9.91 5.72 -9.45
C SER A 21 8.59 5.86 -10.21
N GLN A 22 8.35 4.93 -11.12
CA GLN A 22 7.08 4.81 -11.82
C GLN A 22 6.61 3.37 -11.73
N SER A 23 5.48 3.15 -11.08
CA SER A 23 4.81 1.86 -10.95
C SER A 23 3.35 2.00 -11.38
N GLN A 24 2.74 0.88 -11.77
CA GLN A 24 1.28 0.84 -11.84
C GLN A 24 0.72 1.03 -10.42
N PRO A 25 -0.39 1.76 -10.26
CA PRO A 25 -1.04 1.88 -8.97
C PRO A 25 -1.50 0.50 -8.53
N THR A 26 -1.17 0.13 -7.30
CA THR A 26 -1.71 -1.06 -6.63
C THR A 26 -3.03 -0.72 -5.96
N LEU A 27 -3.80 -1.74 -5.57
CA LEU A 27 -5.02 -1.51 -4.76
C LEU A 27 -4.70 -0.87 -3.41
N ASP A 28 -3.53 -1.17 -2.82
CA ASP A 28 -3.06 -0.55 -1.58
C ASP A 28 -2.88 0.97 -1.80
N ASP A 29 -2.23 1.39 -2.90
CA ASP A 29 -2.03 2.82 -3.24
C ASP A 29 -3.37 3.56 -3.42
N VAL A 30 -4.33 2.92 -4.10
CA VAL A 30 -5.67 3.48 -4.29
C VAL A 30 -6.40 3.62 -2.95
N PHE A 31 -6.36 2.58 -2.12
CA PHE A 31 -7.01 2.58 -0.81
C PHE A 31 -6.45 3.68 0.10
N ILE A 32 -5.12 3.83 0.15
CA ILE A 32 -4.45 4.89 0.91
C ILE A 32 -4.88 6.26 0.39
N SER A 33 -4.87 6.48 -0.92
CA SER A 33 -5.24 7.78 -1.49
C SER A 33 -6.71 8.17 -1.21
N TYR A 34 -7.60 7.18 -1.12
CA TYR A 34 -9.03 7.39 -0.90
C TYR A 34 -9.39 7.55 0.58
N THR A 35 -8.71 6.83 1.47
CA THR A 35 -9.09 6.74 2.90
C THR A 35 -8.12 7.45 3.84
N GLY A 36 -6.90 7.73 3.39
CA GLY A 36 -5.80 8.24 4.23
C GLY A 36 -5.28 7.21 5.24
N ARG A 37 -5.62 5.93 5.08
CA ARG A 37 -5.22 4.83 5.98
C ARG A 37 -4.48 3.76 5.19
N ASP A 38 -3.47 3.15 5.83
CA ASP A 38 -2.79 1.99 5.27
C ASP A 38 -3.64 0.73 5.43
N LEU A 39 -3.69 -0.12 4.39
CA LEU A 39 -4.47 -1.35 4.39
C LEU A 39 -3.87 -2.41 5.35
N ARG A 40 -2.58 -2.29 5.67
CA ARG A 40 -1.78 -3.25 6.44
C ARG A 40 -1.58 -2.82 7.89
N ASP A 41 -1.87 -1.56 8.22
CA ASP A 41 -1.92 -1.07 9.60
C ASP A 41 -3.18 -1.52 10.34
N GLU A 42 -4.23 -1.95 9.61
CA GLU A 42 -5.27 -2.76 10.23
C GLU A 42 -4.68 -4.14 10.54
N PRO A 43 -4.67 -4.59 11.81
CA PRO A 43 -4.13 -5.89 12.15
C PRO A 43 -4.83 -6.93 11.28
N ILE A 44 -4.04 -7.68 10.51
CA ILE A 44 -4.40 -8.93 9.82
C ILE A 44 -4.74 -9.98 10.89
N GLY A 45 -5.77 -9.68 11.67
CA GLY A 45 -6.19 -10.37 12.87
C GLY A 45 -7.68 -10.57 12.89
N ASP A 46 -8.44 -9.86 12.05
CA ASP A 46 -9.90 -9.97 11.99
C ASP A 46 -10.42 -10.99 10.99
N TYR A 47 -9.76 -11.16 9.84
CA TYR A 47 -10.16 -12.19 8.86
C TYR A 47 -9.84 -13.63 9.30
N ASP A 48 -8.96 -13.82 10.30
CA ASP A 48 -8.58 -15.14 10.82
C ASP A 48 -9.30 -15.54 12.13
N ARG A 49 -10.19 -14.69 12.67
CA ARG A 49 -10.96 -15.05 13.88
C ARG A 49 -11.97 -16.18 13.65
N GLY A 50 -12.37 -16.43 12.41
CA GLY A 50 -13.28 -17.51 12.05
C GLY A 50 -12.68 -18.92 12.14
N LYS A 51 -11.35 -19.07 12.07
CA LYS A 51 -10.69 -20.40 12.06
C LYS A 51 -10.13 -20.86 13.40
N LYS A 52 -10.12 -20.01 14.44
CA LYS A 52 -9.61 -20.39 15.77
C LYS A 52 -10.62 -21.12 16.65
N HIS A 53 -11.91 -21.03 16.37
CA HIS A 53 -12.96 -21.66 17.20
C HIS A 53 -13.32 -23.10 16.80
N GLU A 54 -12.79 -23.63 15.69
CA GLU A 54 -13.09 -25.01 15.26
C GLU A 54 -12.14 -26.04 15.90
N LYS A 55 -10.92 -25.65 16.26
CA LYS A 55 -9.91 -26.57 16.83
C LYS A 55 -10.07 -26.87 18.33
N MET A 56 -11.07 -26.28 19.01
CA MET A 56 -11.32 -26.50 20.44
C MET A 56 -12.56 -27.38 20.71
N ARG A 57 -13.17 -27.99 19.67
CA ARG A 57 -14.26 -28.96 19.83
C ARG A 57 -13.83 -30.39 19.49
N TRP A 58 -12.78 -30.90 20.14
CA TRP A 58 -12.63 -32.36 20.27
C TRP A 58 -11.68 -32.79 21.40
N PRO A 59 -12.16 -33.10 22.60
CA PRO A 59 -11.48 -34.05 23.47
C PRO A 59 -11.79 -35.48 22.97
N ARG A 60 -10.78 -36.21 22.47
CA ARG A 60 -10.88 -37.67 22.34
C ARG A 60 -10.76 -38.19 23.78
N SER A 61 -11.85 -38.68 24.37
CA SER A 61 -11.77 -39.67 25.45
C SER A 61 -11.44 -41.03 24.87
#